data_AF-A0A945IU43-F1
#
_entry.id   AF-A0A945IU43-F1
#
_cell.length_a   1.000
_cell.length_b   1.000
_cell.length_c   1.000
_cell.angle_alpha   90.00
_cell.angle_beta   90.00
_cell.angle_gamma   90.00
#
_symmetry.space_group_name_H-M   'P 1'
#
loop_
_entity.id
_entity.type
_entity.pdbx_description
1 polymer ?
#
loop_
_entity_poly.entity_id
_entity_poly.type
_entity_poly.pdbx_seq_one_letter_code
_entity_poly.pdbx_strand_id
1 'polypeptide(L)'
;MDFARPEYLVTTDWLAAHLDSPHVRVLDVTAKLNGRLENRAEAECYREGHIPGSLFFDSAAGKGVLSNQSAELPWMWPTVDEVGAALNAVGVGPDTKVVLVARTPREGIDSGTMWCTRAWWTLHHSGVDCAILWGGIEQWEAEGRPLTDEPSTVPSIARPAVLTPATSGNATQAEVLAAVHGTLAQEATALTCLVDALPADSFDGTGTSYGPRSGHITGAINVPFRSLIEAETAAFVEPAEMHEHLSRAGLLDERDVITYCGGAIAATVDAFALALFGKTNVAVYDGSLMEWTADPDLPMNNPSGAA
;
A
#
# COMPACT_ATOMS: atom_id res chain seq x y z
N MET A 1 -21.30 -3.61 10.44
CA MET A 1 -20.64 -4.62 9.59
C MET A 1 -19.19 -4.50 9.95
N ASP A 2 -18.54 -5.62 10.25
CA ASP A 2 -17.25 -5.60 10.94
C ASP A 2 -16.20 -6.25 10.03
N PHE A 3 -14.94 -5.87 10.18
CA PHE A 3 -13.85 -6.49 9.43
C PHE A 3 -13.65 -7.94 9.89
N ALA A 4 -13.25 -8.79 8.94
CA ALA A 4 -12.83 -10.16 9.22
C ALA A 4 -11.40 -10.25 9.78
N ARG A 5 -10.60 -9.20 9.59
CA ARG A 5 -9.21 -9.07 10.08
C ARG A 5 -9.00 -7.75 10.83
N PRO A 6 -9.72 -7.50 11.94
CA PRO A 6 -9.55 -6.27 12.72
C PRO A 6 -8.14 -6.12 13.30
N GLU A 7 -7.38 -7.21 13.45
CA GLU A 7 -6.00 -7.22 13.95
C GLU A 7 -4.97 -6.53 13.03
N TYR A 8 -5.34 -6.25 11.77
CA TYR A 8 -4.52 -5.47 10.83
C TYR A 8 -4.61 -3.97 11.10
N LEU A 9 -5.49 -3.55 12.02
CA LEU A 9 -5.67 -2.17 12.42
C LEU A 9 -5.53 -2.06 13.94
N VAL A 10 -4.95 -0.95 14.40
CA VAL A 10 -4.91 -0.59 15.82
C VAL A 10 -5.52 0.79 16.00
N THR A 11 -6.22 1.00 17.11
CA THR A 11 -6.77 2.33 17.44
C THR A 11 -5.69 3.22 18.07
N THR A 12 -5.93 4.52 18.08
CA THR A 12 -5.11 5.51 18.80
C THR A 12 -5.05 5.21 20.31
N ASP A 13 -6.14 4.74 20.91
CA ASP A 13 -6.18 4.26 22.29
C ASP A 13 -5.27 3.06 22.53
N TRP A 14 -5.35 2.06 21.64
CA TRP A 14 -4.48 0.89 21.73
C TRP A 14 -3.01 1.31 21.62
N LEU A 15 -2.67 2.14 20.63
CA LEU A 15 -1.30 2.57 20.44
C LEU A 15 -0.77 3.34 21.66
N ALA A 16 -1.55 4.28 22.20
CA ALA A 16 -1.17 5.05 23.38
C ALA A 16 -0.92 4.17 24.62
N ALA A 17 -1.70 3.09 24.80
CA ALA A 17 -1.50 2.14 25.88
C ALA A 17 -0.25 1.24 25.72
N HIS A 18 0.35 1.20 24.52
CA HIS A 18 1.47 0.31 24.19
C HIS A 18 2.74 1.03 23.69
N LEU A 19 2.79 2.37 23.69
CA LEU A 19 3.96 3.12 23.21
C LEU A 19 5.27 2.73 23.92
N ASP A 20 5.21 2.48 25.22
CA ASP A 20 6.38 2.10 26.03
C ASP A 20 6.67 0.58 26.01
N SER A 21 5.89 -0.20 25.27
CA SER A 21 6.07 -1.65 25.18
C SER A 21 7.34 -1.97 24.38
N PRO A 22 8.25 -2.81 24.91
CA PRO A 22 9.39 -3.30 24.13
C PRO A 22 8.98 -4.24 22.99
N HIS A 23 7.73 -4.68 22.97
CA HIS A 23 7.16 -5.55 21.93
C HIS A 23 6.40 -4.79 20.85
N VAL A 24 6.35 -3.46 20.90
CA VAL A 24 5.75 -2.62 19.87
C VAL A 24 6.81 -1.73 19.24
N ARG A 25 6.80 -1.65 17.91
CA ARG A 25 7.63 -0.71 17.15
C ARG A 25 6.76 0.12 16.25
N VAL A 26 6.71 1.42 16.50
CA VAL A 26 6.02 2.37 15.64
C VAL A 26 6.97 2.81 14.53
N LEU A 27 6.58 2.56 13.28
CA LEU A 27 7.33 2.98 12.10
C LEU A 27 6.52 4.06 11.37
N ASP A 28 7.11 5.24 11.28
CA ASP A 28 6.53 6.38 10.59
C ASP A 28 6.95 6.34 9.12
N VAL A 29 5.99 6.06 8.24
CA VAL A 29 6.16 5.98 6.79
C VAL A 29 5.63 7.23 6.09
N THR A 30 5.53 8.36 6.80
CA THR A 30 5.11 9.64 6.24
C THR A 30 5.97 9.99 5.02
N ALA A 31 5.29 10.35 3.95
CA ALA A 31 5.93 10.80 2.74
C ALA A 31 5.07 11.86 2.05
N LYS A 32 5.75 12.67 1.23
CA LYS A 32 5.12 13.69 0.42
C LYS A 32 5.64 13.58 -0.99
N LEU A 33 4.72 13.57 -1.95
CA LEU A 33 5.04 13.49 -3.36
C LEU A 33 5.24 14.87 -3.93
N ASN A 34 6.49 15.12 -4.30
CA ASN A 34 6.93 16.39 -4.86
C ASN A 34 6.85 16.39 -6.41
N GLY A 35 6.38 15.28 -7.00
CA GLY A 35 6.18 15.05 -8.42
C GLY A 35 5.78 13.60 -8.71
N ARG A 36 5.38 13.27 -9.96
CA ARG A 36 4.82 11.96 -10.35
C ARG A 36 5.77 10.76 -10.18
N LEU A 37 7.08 10.99 -10.24
CA LEU A 37 8.13 9.98 -10.25
C LEU A 37 9.33 10.34 -9.35
N GLU A 38 9.34 11.53 -8.77
CA GLU A 38 10.38 12.03 -7.88
C GLU A 38 9.84 12.08 -6.47
N ASN A 39 9.48 10.90 -5.98
CA ASN A 39 8.94 10.75 -4.64
C ASN A 39 10.11 10.87 -3.68
N ARG A 40 10.08 11.89 -2.83
CA ARG A 40 11.01 11.98 -1.71
C ARG A 40 10.20 11.80 -0.45
N ALA A 41 10.60 10.85 0.37
CA ALA A 41 10.32 10.92 1.78
C ALA A 41 10.77 12.29 2.30
N GLU A 42 9.82 13.12 2.70
CA GLU A 42 10.16 14.32 3.44
C GLU A 42 10.32 13.91 4.90
N ALA A 43 11.55 13.49 5.26
CA ALA A 43 11.98 13.36 6.65
C ALA A 43 11.77 14.66 7.45
N GLU A 44 11.47 15.77 6.77
CA GLU A 44 11.02 17.04 7.33
C GLU A 44 9.70 16.90 8.07
N CYS A 45 8.68 16.23 7.50
CA CYS A 45 7.38 16.04 8.17
C CYS A 45 7.52 15.24 9.48
N TYR A 46 8.36 14.21 9.49
CA TYR A 46 8.67 13.45 10.70
C TYR A 46 9.43 14.31 11.73
N ARG A 47 10.40 15.12 11.28
CA ARG A 47 11.19 16.00 12.16
C ARG A 47 10.39 17.15 12.77
N GLU A 48 9.33 17.60 12.11
CA GLU A 48 8.45 18.65 12.64
C GLU A 48 7.57 18.17 13.80
N GLY A 49 7.25 16.87 13.83
CA GLY A 49 6.47 16.27 14.91
C GLY A 49 5.96 14.88 14.56
N HIS A 50 6.38 13.90 15.36
CA HIS A 50 6.03 12.49 15.23
C HIS A 50 5.56 11.89 16.56
N ILE A 51 4.97 10.71 16.49
CA ILE A 51 4.52 9.98 17.69
C ILE A 51 5.75 9.60 18.53
N PRO A 52 5.79 9.87 19.85
CA PRO A 52 6.94 9.57 20.69
C PRO A 52 7.43 8.12 20.55
N GLY A 53 8.73 7.93 20.32
CA GLY A 53 9.35 6.61 20.16
C GLY A 53 9.18 5.98 18.77
N SER A 54 8.43 6.60 17.86
CA SER A 54 8.35 6.17 16.46
C SER A 54 9.65 6.43 15.72
N LEU A 55 10.00 5.56 14.79
CA LEU A 55 11.18 5.70 13.93
C LEU A 55 10.75 6.00 12.51
N PHE A 56 11.40 6.98 11.88
CA PHE A 56 11.19 7.24 10.47
C PHE A 56 11.63 6.05 9.60
N PHE A 57 10.75 5.63 8.70
CA PHE A 57 10.92 4.46 7.86
C PHE A 57 10.56 4.80 6.42
N ASP A 58 11.56 5.21 5.64
CA ASP A 58 11.40 5.74 4.27
C ASP A 58 10.96 4.68 3.25
N SER A 59 9.67 4.36 3.24
CA SER A 59 9.05 3.48 2.25
C SER A 59 8.75 4.21 0.92
N ALA A 60 8.99 5.51 0.83
CA ALA A 60 8.52 6.32 -0.29
C ALA A 60 9.60 6.64 -1.32
N ALA A 61 10.87 6.64 -0.93
CA ALA A 61 11.95 6.62 -1.89
C ALA A 61 11.80 5.38 -2.79
N GLY A 62 11.83 5.58 -4.12
CA GLY A 62 11.63 4.51 -5.11
C GLY A 62 12.62 3.34 -4.98
N LYS A 63 13.78 3.58 -4.36
CA LYS A 63 14.80 2.58 -4.01
C LYS A 63 15.09 2.56 -2.51
N GLY A 64 14.15 3.06 -1.70
CA GLY A 64 14.25 3.21 -0.26
C GLY A 64 14.10 1.90 0.48
N VAL A 65 13.68 1.97 1.74
CA VAL A 65 13.35 0.76 2.49
C VAL A 65 12.13 0.10 1.88
N LEU A 66 12.03 -1.23 2.01
CA LEU A 66 10.96 -2.03 1.43
C LEU A 66 10.80 -1.88 -0.10
N SER A 67 11.90 -1.63 -0.82
CA SER A 67 11.93 -1.62 -2.28
C SER A 67 13.15 -2.40 -2.77
N ASN A 68 13.00 -3.12 -3.89
CA ASN A 68 14.13 -3.77 -4.55
C ASN A 68 15.08 -2.72 -5.12
N GLN A 69 16.26 -2.63 -4.51
CA GLN A 69 17.25 -1.60 -4.84
C GLN A 69 17.94 -1.86 -6.17
N SER A 70 17.89 -3.11 -6.65
CA SER A 70 18.51 -3.54 -7.91
C SER A 70 17.54 -3.56 -9.10
N ALA A 71 16.23 -3.47 -8.86
CA ALA A 71 15.24 -3.40 -9.93
C ALA A 71 15.44 -2.13 -10.78
N GLU A 72 14.91 -2.09 -12.00
CA GLU A 72 14.92 -0.86 -12.80
C GLU A 72 13.84 0.12 -12.31
N LEU A 73 12.60 -0.35 -12.18
CA LEU A 73 11.46 0.47 -11.75
C LEU A 73 11.48 0.76 -10.24
N PRO A 74 10.92 1.91 -9.80
CA PRO A 74 10.79 2.24 -8.38
C PRO A 74 9.73 1.37 -7.69
N TRP A 75 9.85 1.23 -6.37
CA TRP A 75 8.91 0.54 -5.47
C TRP A 75 8.66 -0.94 -5.72
N MET A 76 9.43 -1.56 -6.62
CA MET A 76 9.36 -3.00 -6.91
C MET A 76 9.56 -3.82 -5.64
N TRP A 77 8.91 -4.98 -5.61
CA TRP A 77 8.86 -5.87 -4.46
C TRP A 77 10.26 -6.25 -3.97
N PRO A 78 10.60 -5.97 -2.69
CA PRO A 78 11.95 -6.21 -2.17
C PRO A 78 12.24 -7.70 -1.98
N THR A 79 13.53 -8.03 -1.96
CA THR A 79 14.03 -9.33 -1.52
C THR A 79 13.88 -9.50 -0.01
N VAL A 80 13.90 -10.75 0.43
CA VAL A 80 13.83 -11.11 1.86
C VAL A 80 14.99 -10.48 2.65
N ASP A 81 16.18 -10.44 2.05
CA ASP A 81 17.37 -9.86 2.68
C ASP A 81 17.24 -8.34 2.85
N GLU A 82 16.67 -7.64 1.86
CA GLU A 82 16.38 -6.20 1.96
C GLU A 82 15.37 -5.89 3.05
N VAL A 83 14.28 -6.68 3.16
CA VAL A 83 13.30 -6.54 4.25
C VAL A 83 13.96 -6.80 5.60
N GLY A 84 14.74 -7.88 5.73
CA GLY A 84 15.44 -8.23 6.96
C GLY A 84 16.43 -7.17 7.41
N ALA A 85 17.20 -6.61 6.48
CA ALA A 85 18.12 -5.50 6.75
C ALA A 85 17.37 -4.24 7.21
N ALA A 86 16.27 -3.90 6.55
CA ALA A 86 15.46 -2.73 6.91
C ALA A 86 14.88 -2.85 8.32
N LEU A 87 14.32 -4.02 8.69
CA LEU A 87 13.77 -4.27 10.01
C LEU A 87 14.82 -4.26 11.12
N ASN A 88 16.00 -4.84 10.86
CA ASN A 88 17.11 -4.81 11.81
C ASN A 88 17.58 -3.38 12.10
N ALA A 89 17.60 -2.51 11.08
CA ALA A 89 18.01 -1.11 11.22
C ALA A 89 17.08 -0.28 12.12
N VAL A 90 15.83 -0.71 12.30
CA VAL A 90 14.83 -0.04 13.16
C VAL A 90 14.46 -0.84 14.41
N GLY A 91 15.28 -1.85 14.76
CA GLY A 91 15.15 -2.59 16.00
C GLY A 91 13.88 -3.46 16.06
N VAL A 92 13.45 -4.03 14.94
CA VAL A 92 12.35 -5.01 14.90
C VAL A 92 12.92 -6.43 15.05
N GLY A 93 12.53 -7.10 16.13
CA GLY A 93 12.90 -8.48 16.42
C GLY A 93 11.76 -9.48 16.13
N PRO A 94 11.93 -10.76 16.49
CA PRO A 94 10.94 -11.81 16.22
C PRO A 94 9.63 -11.68 17.01
N ASP A 95 9.67 -11.00 18.17
CA ASP A 95 8.53 -10.86 19.10
C ASP A 95 8.01 -9.40 19.11
N THR A 96 8.13 -8.71 17.98
CA THR A 96 7.80 -7.29 17.83
C THR A 96 6.64 -7.10 16.87
N LYS A 97 5.55 -6.48 17.35
CA LYS A 97 4.47 -5.98 16.50
C LYS A 97 4.86 -4.63 15.92
N VAL A 98 4.82 -4.51 14.60
CA VAL A 98 5.04 -3.24 13.89
C VAL A 98 3.72 -2.49 13.76
N VAL A 99 3.70 -1.22 14.16
CA VAL A 99 2.57 -0.30 13.91
C VAL A 99 3.02 0.75 12.91
N LEU A 100 2.37 0.75 11.75
CA LEU A 100 2.63 1.69 10.67
C LEU A 100 1.76 2.93 10.86
N VAL A 101 2.41 4.09 10.83
CA VAL A 101 1.75 5.39 10.92
C VAL A 101 2.26 6.29 9.81
N ALA A 102 1.42 7.19 9.34
CA ALA A 102 1.80 8.21 8.40
C ALA A 102 0.91 9.43 8.60
N ARG A 103 1.47 10.59 8.31
CA ARG A 103 0.74 11.83 8.12
C ARG A 103 0.33 11.93 6.65
N THR A 104 -0.85 12.45 6.40
CA THR A 104 -1.32 12.80 5.08
C THR A 104 -0.96 14.26 4.75
N PRO A 105 -0.14 14.51 3.71
CA PRO A 105 0.08 15.87 3.23
C PRO A 105 -1.24 16.47 2.72
N ARG A 106 -1.55 17.71 3.09
CA ARG A 106 -2.79 18.40 2.67
C ARG A 106 -2.80 18.84 1.20
N GLU A 107 -1.65 18.78 0.52
CA GLU A 107 -1.51 19.12 -0.89
C GLU A 107 -0.91 17.93 -1.64
N GLY A 108 -1.57 17.50 -2.72
CA GLY A 108 -1.07 16.43 -3.59
C GLY A 108 -2.08 15.33 -3.87
N ILE A 109 -1.60 14.27 -4.51
CA ILE A 109 -2.40 13.06 -4.80
C ILE A 109 -2.32 12.01 -3.70
N ASP A 110 -1.60 12.32 -2.62
CA ASP A 110 -1.15 11.37 -1.60
C ASP A 110 -2.14 11.17 -0.48
N SER A 111 -1.99 10.01 0.15
CA SER A 111 -2.58 9.69 1.43
C SER A 111 -1.54 9.00 2.28
N GLY A 112 -1.44 9.37 3.56
CA GLY A 112 -0.63 8.62 4.53
C GLY A 112 -1.04 7.14 4.55
N THR A 113 -2.33 6.86 4.38
CA THR A 113 -2.86 5.49 4.27
C THR A 113 -2.25 4.70 3.14
N MET A 114 -2.01 5.30 1.96
CA MET A 114 -1.36 4.59 0.84
C MET A 114 0.06 4.11 1.19
N TRP A 115 0.82 4.91 1.94
CA TRP A 115 2.17 4.53 2.38
C TRP A 115 2.13 3.48 3.47
N CYS A 116 1.17 3.61 4.40
CA CYS A 116 0.92 2.58 5.40
C CYS A 116 0.52 1.25 4.75
N THR A 117 -0.38 1.24 3.77
CA THR A 117 -0.81 0.00 3.10
C THR A 117 0.30 -0.61 2.26
N ARG A 118 1.15 0.21 1.61
CA ARG A 118 2.32 -0.29 0.89
C ARG A 118 3.27 -1.00 1.84
N ALA A 119 3.67 -0.32 2.91
CA ALA A 119 4.57 -0.89 3.90
C ALA A 119 3.95 -2.14 4.56
N TRP A 120 2.66 -2.08 4.90
CA TRP A 120 1.93 -3.21 5.46
C TRP A 120 1.95 -4.40 4.51
N TRP A 121 1.66 -4.19 3.22
CA TRP A 121 1.56 -5.26 2.24
C TRP A 121 2.89 -6.02 2.10
N THR A 122 4.01 -5.30 2.03
CA THR A 122 5.35 -5.90 1.99
C THR A 122 5.69 -6.64 3.29
N LEU A 123 5.45 -6.02 4.45
CA LEU A 123 5.79 -6.60 5.75
C LEU A 123 4.94 -7.83 6.07
N HIS A 124 3.63 -7.74 5.86
CA HIS A 124 2.67 -8.81 6.05
C HIS A 124 3.03 -10.05 5.23
N HIS A 125 3.29 -9.87 3.93
CA HIS A 125 3.70 -10.96 3.05
C HIS A 125 5.15 -11.42 3.28
N SER A 126 5.93 -10.71 4.11
CA SER A 126 7.22 -11.20 4.62
C SER A 126 7.08 -11.97 5.94
N GLY A 127 5.86 -12.14 6.45
CA GLY A 127 5.56 -12.85 7.70
C GLY A 127 5.70 -11.99 8.97
N VAL A 128 5.73 -10.66 8.84
CA VAL A 128 5.85 -9.73 9.97
C VAL A 128 4.48 -9.45 10.57
N ASP A 129 4.35 -9.54 11.89
CA ASP A 129 3.16 -9.06 12.62
C ASP A 129 3.11 -7.54 12.55
N CYS A 130 2.24 -7.01 11.68
CA CYS A 130 2.11 -5.58 11.45
C CYS A 130 0.65 -5.14 11.38
N ALA A 131 0.40 -3.90 11.79
CA ALA A 131 -0.90 -3.25 11.72
C ALA A 131 -0.75 -1.77 11.34
N ILE A 132 -1.81 -1.16 10.82
CA ILE A 132 -1.88 0.27 10.53
C ILE A 132 -2.63 0.99 11.65
N LEU A 133 -2.20 2.19 12.04
CA LEU A 133 -2.95 3.03 12.96
C LEU A 133 -4.23 3.55 12.28
N TRP A 134 -5.38 3.07 12.75
CA TRP A 134 -6.68 3.55 12.31
C TRP A 134 -6.81 5.05 12.60
N GLY A 135 -7.22 5.81 11.58
CA GLY A 135 -7.37 7.26 11.69
C GLY A 135 -6.08 8.06 11.52
N GLY A 136 -4.94 7.36 11.39
CA GLY A 136 -3.66 8.00 11.12
C GLY A 136 -3.16 8.92 12.24
N ILE A 137 -2.17 9.74 11.89
CA ILE A 137 -1.63 10.77 12.79
C ILE A 137 -2.65 11.90 13.00
N GLU A 138 -3.53 12.12 12.03
CA GLU A 138 -4.60 13.12 12.08
C GLU A 138 -5.56 12.88 13.25
N GLN A 139 -6.01 11.63 13.44
CA GLN A 139 -6.86 11.29 14.59
C GLN A 139 -6.09 11.36 15.90
N TRP A 140 -4.82 10.94 15.92
CA TRP A 140 -3.95 11.05 17.10
C TRP A 140 -3.83 12.50 17.59
N GLU A 141 -3.61 13.45 16.68
CA GLU A 141 -3.55 14.88 16.96
C GLU A 141 -4.90 15.46 17.37
N ALA A 142 -5.98 15.08 16.67
CA ALA A 142 -7.33 15.55 16.98
C ALA A 142 -7.79 15.15 18.39
N GLU A 143 -7.29 14.02 18.89
CA GLU A 143 -7.52 13.53 20.26
C GLU A 143 -6.59 14.18 21.31
N GLY A 144 -5.72 15.11 20.89
CA GLY A 144 -4.80 15.83 21.78
C GLY A 144 -3.67 14.95 22.34
N ARG A 145 -3.31 13.87 21.66
CA ARG A 145 -2.24 12.97 22.08
C ARG A 145 -0.86 13.57 21.77
N PRO A 146 0.18 13.21 22.56
CA PRO A 146 1.46 13.86 22.45
C PRO A 146 2.15 13.56 21.12
N LEU A 147 2.78 14.59 20.56
CA LEU A 147 3.80 14.50 19.51
C LEU A 147 5.12 15.05 20.05
N THR A 148 6.22 14.69 19.40
CA THR A 148 7.56 15.18 19.72
C THR A 148 8.38 15.38 18.45
N ASP A 149 9.35 16.29 18.51
CA ASP A 149 10.42 16.50 17.53
C ASP A 149 11.76 15.92 18.01
N GLU A 150 11.80 15.34 19.21
CA GLU A 150 12.99 14.72 19.79
C GLU A 150 13.35 13.43 19.04
N PRO A 151 14.62 13.20 18.69
CA PRO A 151 15.02 11.98 18.01
C PRO A 151 14.72 10.72 18.82
N SER A 152 14.01 9.77 18.21
CA SER A 152 13.80 8.44 18.79
C SER A 152 15.09 7.62 18.82
N THR A 153 15.24 6.79 19.85
CA THR A 153 16.36 5.84 19.93
C THR A 153 15.98 4.50 19.31
N VAL A 154 16.89 3.92 18.53
CA VAL A 154 16.71 2.56 17.98
C VAL A 154 17.07 1.56 19.08
N PRO A 155 16.13 0.69 19.52
CA PRO A 155 16.45 -0.31 20.53
C PRO A 155 17.38 -1.38 19.97
N SER A 156 18.26 -1.89 20.84
CA SER A 156 19.06 -3.07 20.51
C SER A 156 18.18 -4.32 20.46
N ILE A 157 18.28 -5.07 19.38
CA ILE A 157 17.61 -6.37 19.24
C ILE A 157 18.59 -7.50 19.56
N ALA A 158 18.13 -8.48 20.33
CA ALA A 158 18.93 -9.67 20.63
C ALA A 158 19.02 -10.62 19.42
N ARG A 159 17.99 -10.62 18.57
CA ARG A 159 17.86 -11.47 17.38
C ARG A 159 17.12 -10.72 16.27
N PRO A 160 17.46 -10.96 15.00
CA PRO A 160 16.71 -10.41 13.87
C PRO A 160 15.29 -10.98 13.81
N ALA A 161 14.39 -10.26 13.15
CA ALA A 161 13.06 -10.76 12.81
C ALA A 161 13.14 -12.06 12.00
N VAL A 162 12.21 -12.99 12.24
CA VAL A 162 12.09 -14.23 11.48
C VAL A 162 11.13 -13.98 10.33
N LEU A 163 11.66 -13.90 9.10
CA LEU A 163 10.85 -13.70 7.91
C LEU A 163 10.36 -15.03 7.36
N THR A 164 9.07 -15.09 7.05
CA THR A 164 8.42 -16.23 6.37
C THR A 164 7.70 -15.69 5.14
N PRO A 165 8.43 -15.47 4.02
CA PRO A 165 7.85 -14.89 2.83
C PRO A 165 6.72 -15.76 2.29
N ALA A 166 5.57 -15.14 2.05
CA ALA A 166 4.45 -15.77 1.39
C ALA A 166 4.81 -16.09 -0.07
N THR A 167 4.22 -17.16 -0.60
CA THR A 167 4.32 -17.50 -2.03
C THR A 167 3.29 -16.75 -2.88
N SER A 168 2.57 -15.79 -2.29
CA SER A 168 1.47 -15.03 -2.88
C SER A 168 1.57 -13.55 -2.45
N GLY A 169 0.77 -12.68 -3.05
CA GLY A 169 0.69 -11.26 -2.71
C GLY A 169 1.37 -10.32 -3.71
N ASN A 170 2.26 -10.84 -4.56
CA ASN A 170 2.82 -10.13 -5.71
C ASN A 170 2.45 -10.85 -7.00
N ALA A 171 2.04 -10.12 -8.03
CA ALA A 171 1.75 -10.64 -9.36
C ALA A 171 2.81 -10.17 -10.35
N THR A 172 3.21 -11.05 -11.26
CA THR A 172 4.12 -10.77 -12.36
C THR A 172 3.36 -10.25 -13.60
N GLN A 173 4.06 -9.57 -14.50
CA GLN A 173 3.51 -9.17 -15.80
C GLN A 173 2.90 -10.37 -16.57
N ALA A 174 3.52 -11.55 -16.49
CA ALA A 174 3.04 -12.76 -17.14
C ALA A 174 1.70 -13.25 -16.58
N GLU A 175 1.50 -13.18 -15.26
CA GLU A 175 0.23 -13.53 -14.61
C GLU A 175 -0.87 -12.53 -14.96
N VAL A 176 -0.54 -11.23 -15.02
CA VAL A 176 -1.47 -10.20 -15.50
C VAL A 176 -1.86 -10.45 -16.95
N LEU A 177 -0.90 -10.76 -17.83
CA LEU A 177 -1.19 -11.09 -19.23
C LEU A 177 -2.08 -12.35 -19.37
N ALA A 178 -1.86 -13.36 -18.53
CA ALA A 178 -2.73 -14.53 -18.48
C ALA A 178 -4.16 -14.15 -18.08
N ALA A 179 -4.34 -13.26 -17.09
CA ALA A 179 -5.65 -12.75 -16.69
C ALA A 179 -6.34 -11.95 -17.82
N VAL A 180 -5.58 -11.14 -18.57
CA VAL A 180 -6.09 -10.43 -19.76
C VAL A 180 -6.59 -11.42 -20.81
N HIS A 181 -5.80 -12.44 -21.15
CA HIS A 181 -6.19 -13.44 -22.13
C HIS A 181 -7.44 -14.23 -21.70
N GLY A 182 -7.53 -14.63 -20.44
CA GLY A 182 -8.72 -15.31 -19.91
C GLY A 182 -9.98 -14.43 -20.04
N THR A 183 -9.85 -13.13 -19.74
CA THR A 183 -10.94 -12.17 -19.88
C THR A 183 -11.40 -12.02 -21.33
N LEU A 184 -10.46 -11.86 -22.27
CA LEU A 184 -10.75 -11.70 -23.70
C LEU A 184 -11.36 -12.96 -24.32
N ALA A 185 -10.94 -14.14 -23.88
CA ALA A 185 -11.48 -15.42 -24.33
C ALA A 185 -12.87 -15.74 -23.75
N GLN A 186 -13.40 -14.90 -22.85
CA GLN A 186 -14.63 -15.15 -22.09
C GLN A 186 -14.62 -16.54 -21.43
N GLU A 187 -13.44 -16.97 -20.99
CA GLU A 187 -13.31 -18.25 -20.33
C GLU A 187 -14.08 -18.18 -19.02
N ALA A 188 -15.07 -19.06 -18.84
CA ALA A 188 -15.80 -19.16 -17.57
C ALA A 188 -14.87 -19.48 -16.38
N THR A 189 -13.64 -19.94 -16.67
CA THR A 189 -12.55 -20.21 -15.74
C THR A 189 -11.57 -19.04 -15.56
N ALA A 190 -11.76 -17.90 -16.23
CA ALA A 190 -11.00 -16.69 -15.98
C ALA A 190 -11.41 -16.12 -14.62
N LEU A 191 -10.80 -16.68 -13.57
CA LEU A 191 -11.12 -16.40 -12.18
C LEU A 191 -10.44 -15.13 -11.67
N THR A 192 -9.68 -14.40 -12.49
CA THR A 192 -8.88 -13.27 -12.02
C THR A 192 -9.47 -11.94 -12.48
N CYS A 193 -9.84 -11.09 -11.51
CA CYS A 193 -10.27 -9.72 -11.74
C CYS A 193 -9.06 -8.77 -11.65
N LEU A 194 -8.81 -8.03 -12.73
CA LEU A 194 -7.82 -6.95 -12.74
C LEU A 194 -8.47 -5.65 -12.25
N VAL A 195 -7.86 -4.99 -11.28
CA VAL A 195 -8.39 -3.77 -10.64
C VAL A 195 -7.39 -2.64 -10.78
N ASP A 196 -7.80 -1.57 -11.48
CA ASP A 196 -7.04 -0.32 -11.54
C ASP A 196 -7.50 0.61 -10.40
N ALA A 197 -6.57 0.92 -9.49
CA ALA A 197 -6.81 1.77 -8.34
C ALA A 197 -6.73 3.28 -8.66
N LEU A 198 -6.38 3.67 -9.89
CA LEU A 198 -6.25 5.07 -10.30
C LEU A 198 -7.60 5.79 -10.41
N PRO A 199 -7.60 7.14 -10.41
CA PRO A 199 -8.80 7.91 -10.73
C PRO A 199 -9.38 7.58 -12.12
N ALA A 200 -10.69 7.76 -12.26
CA ALA A 200 -11.42 7.41 -13.49
C ALA A 200 -10.90 8.11 -14.75
N ASP A 201 -10.42 9.35 -14.64
CA ASP A 201 -9.85 10.08 -15.77
C ASP A 201 -8.55 9.43 -16.31
N SER A 202 -7.68 8.94 -15.42
CA SER A 202 -6.50 8.14 -15.77
C SER A 202 -6.89 6.81 -16.42
N PHE A 203 -7.87 6.11 -15.83
CA PHE A 203 -8.40 4.86 -16.39
C PHE A 203 -8.96 5.06 -17.80
N ASP A 204 -9.72 6.13 -18.03
CA ASP A 204 -10.30 6.47 -19.33
C ASP A 204 -9.29 7.02 -20.36
N GLY A 205 -8.05 7.27 -19.92
CA GLY A 205 -6.96 7.79 -20.76
C GLY A 205 -7.01 9.30 -21.00
N THR A 206 -7.87 10.02 -20.27
CA THR A 206 -8.01 11.50 -20.36
C THR A 206 -7.18 12.25 -19.33
N GLY A 207 -6.80 11.58 -18.25
CA GLY A 207 -6.08 12.13 -17.12
C GLY A 207 -4.59 11.84 -17.16
N THR A 208 -4.05 11.51 -16.00
CA THR A 208 -2.62 11.28 -15.82
C THR A 208 -2.18 9.94 -16.41
N SER A 209 -1.23 9.93 -17.35
CA SER A 209 -0.72 8.71 -18.02
C SER A 209 0.62 8.25 -17.47
N TYR A 210 0.70 7.02 -16.93
CA TYR A 210 1.86 6.46 -16.21
C TYR A 210 2.86 5.71 -17.10
N GLY A 211 3.25 6.37 -18.19
CA GLY A 211 4.22 5.87 -19.16
C GLY A 211 3.86 6.38 -20.55
N PRO A 212 4.34 5.72 -21.63
CA PRO A 212 4.11 6.20 -23.00
C PRO A 212 2.70 5.95 -23.52
N ARG A 213 1.87 5.16 -22.82
CA ARG A 213 0.52 4.76 -23.27
C ARG A 213 -0.52 5.11 -22.22
N SER A 214 -1.54 5.87 -22.61
CA SER A 214 -2.67 6.27 -21.76
C SER A 214 -3.76 5.19 -21.70
N GLY A 215 -4.56 5.23 -20.63
CA GLY A 215 -5.65 4.28 -20.38
C GLY A 215 -5.26 3.21 -19.37
N HIS A 216 -5.87 2.03 -19.48
CA HIS A 216 -5.77 0.94 -18.51
C HIS A 216 -5.49 -0.41 -19.19
N ILE A 217 -5.10 -1.40 -18.39
CA ILE A 217 -4.87 -2.78 -18.85
C ILE A 217 -6.20 -3.38 -19.33
N THR A 218 -6.22 -3.97 -20.53
CA THR A 218 -7.44 -4.51 -21.14
C THR A 218 -8.18 -5.49 -20.21
N GLY A 219 -9.48 -5.27 -20.01
CA GLY A 219 -10.33 -6.12 -19.18
C GLY A 219 -10.33 -5.77 -17.69
N ALA A 220 -9.53 -4.81 -17.25
CA ALA A 220 -9.57 -4.30 -15.89
C ALA A 220 -10.86 -3.52 -15.59
N ILE A 221 -11.28 -3.53 -14.33
CA ILE A 221 -12.28 -2.61 -13.79
C ILE A 221 -11.59 -1.48 -13.03
N ASN A 222 -12.28 -0.35 -12.87
CA ASN A 222 -11.78 0.78 -12.09
C ASN A 222 -12.41 0.79 -10.68
N VAL A 223 -11.57 0.77 -9.66
CA VAL A 223 -11.97 1.01 -8.26
C VAL A 223 -11.00 2.05 -7.71
N PRO A 224 -11.28 3.36 -7.85
CA PRO A 224 -10.35 4.37 -7.38
C PRO A 224 -10.08 4.23 -5.88
N PHE A 225 -8.81 4.18 -5.47
CA PHE A 225 -8.44 4.03 -4.04
C PHE A 225 -9.08 5.11 -3.15
N ARG A 226 -9.32 6.30 -3.72
CA ARG A 226 -9.99 7.43 -3.07
C ARG A 226 -11.44 7.15 -2.66
N SER A 227 -12.06 6.10 -3.21
CA SER A 227 -13.38 5.64 -2.76
C SER A 227 -13.33 4.82 -1.47
N LEU A 228 -12.13 4.46 -0.99
CA LEU A 228 -11.91 3.66 0.21
C LEU A 228 -11.30 4.49 1.36
N ILE A 229 -11.06 5.78 1.13
CA ILE A 229 -10.52 6.72 2.12
C ILE A 229 -11.34 8.01 2.15
N GLU A 230 -11.43 8.62 3.32
CA GLU A 230 -12.07 9.92 3.56
C GLU A 230 -11.26 11.04 2.90
N ALA A 231 -11.90 12.02 2.26
CA ALA A 231 -11.19 13.06 1.53
C ALA A 231 -10.38 14.01 2.44
N GLU A 232 -10.90 14.28 3.65
CA GLU A 232 -10.38 15.28 4.57
C GLU A 232 -9.25 14.75 5.46
N THR A 233 -9.34 13.48 5.86
CA THR A 233 -8.39 12.84 6.78
C THR A 233 -7.50 11.82 6.08
N ALA A 234 -7.93 11.36 4.91
CA ALA A 234 -7.36 10.23 4.18
C ALA A 234 -7.25 8.93 4.99
N ALA A 235 -7.98 8.85 6.12
CA ALA A 235 -8.23 7.61 6.84
C ALA A 235 -9.15 6.71 6.02
N PHE A 236 -9.18 5.41 6.31
CA PHE A 236 -10.16 4.51 5.70
C PHE A 236 -11.59 4.96 6.02
N VAL A 237 -12.49 4.82 5.04
CA VAL A 237 -13.93 4.96 5.26
C VAL A 237 -14.43 3.88 6.22
N GLU A 238 -15.60 4.10 6.81
CA GLU A 238 -16.22 3.15 7.73
C GLU A 238 -16.43 1.76 7.08
N PRO A 239 -16.35 0.66 7.84
CA PRO A 239 -16.39 -0.69 7.29
C PRO A 239 -17.63 -0.98 6.44
N ALA A 240 -18.80 -0.43 6.80
CA ALA A 240 -20.03 -0.63 6.03
C ALA A 240 -19.94 0.00 4.63
N GLU A 241 -19.35 1.19 4.53
CA GLU A 241 -19.14 1.90 3.27
C GLU A 241 -18.08 1.19 2.42
N MET A 242 -16.94 0.84 3.03
CA MET A 242 -15.88 0.08 2.36
C MET A 242 -16.41 -1.23 1.77
N HIS A 243 -17.19 -2.00 2.55
CA HIS A 243 -17.82 -3.22 2.08
C HIS A 243 -18.75 -2.97 0.90
N GLU A 244 -19.53 -1.89 0.92
CA GLU A 244 -20.45 -1.54 -0.16
C GLU A 244 -19.69 -1.20 -1.45
N HIS A 245 -18.60 -0.43 -1.37
CA HIS A 245 -17.74 -0.15 -2.53
C HIS A 245 -17.18 -1.43 -3.16
N LEU A 246 -16.59 -2.31 -2.35
CA LEU A 246 -16.01 -3.57 -2.84
C LEU A 246 -17.06 -4.55 -3.36
N SER A 247 -18.24 -4.60 -2.73
CA SER A 247 -19.37 -5.45 -3.16
C SER A 247 -19.94 -5.01 -4.51
N ARG A 248 -20.13 -3.70 -4.72
CA ARG A 248 -20.64 -3.17 -6.00
C ARG A 248 -19.68 -3.46 -7.15
N ALA A 249 -18.37 -3.49 -6.88
CA ALA A 249 -17.34 -3.90 -7.83
C ALA A 249 -17.23 -5.43 -8.01
N GLY A 250 -17.93 -6.22 -7.19
CA GLY A 250 -17.89 -7.68 -7.24
C GLY A 250 -16.58 -8.28 -6.75
N LEU A 251 -15.84 -7.60 -5.88
CA LEU A 251 -14.50 -8.01 -5.45
C LEU A 251 -14.49 -8.92 -4.20
N LEU A 252 -15.62 -9.09 -3.54
CA LEU A 252 -15.76 -9.92 -2.34
C LEU A 252 -16.22 -11.36 -2.63
N ASP A 253 -16.30 -11.74 -3.91
CA ASP A 253 -16.55 -13.12 -4.31
C ASP A 253 -15.26 -13.97 -4.27
N GLU A 254 -15.33 -15.21 -4.76
CA GLU A 254 -14.21 -16.16 -4.73
C GLU A 254 -13.14 -15.91 -5.82
N ARG A 255 -13.33 -14.97 -6.75
CA ARG A 255 -12.38 -14.70 -7.83
C ARG A 255 -11.05 -14.17 -7.30
N ASP A 256 -9.94 -14.58 -7.90
CA ASP A 256 -8.64 -13.97 -7.63
C ASP A 256 -8.68 -12.50 -8.02
N VAL A 257 -7.95 -11.66 -7.30
CA VAL A 257 -7.87 -10.22 -7.60
C VAL A 257 -6.40 -9.83 -7.77
N ILE A 258 -6.10 -9.15 -8.87
CA ILE A 258 -4.83 -8.46 -9.05
C ILE A 258 -5.09 -6.96 -9.12
N THR A 259 -4.60 -6.23 -8.13
CA THR A 259 -4.68 -4.77 -8.10
C THR A 259 -3.43 -4.16 -8.72
N TYR A 260 -3.57 -3.05 -9.45
CA TYR A 260 -2.46 -2.26 -9.98
C TYR A 260 -2.82 -0.77 -9.99
N CYS A 261 -1.82 0.08 -10.20
CA CYS A 261 -2.05 1.51 -10.43
C CYS A 261 -0.94 2.07 -11.35
N GLY A 262 -0.39 3.25 -11.05
CA GLY A 262 0.79 3.77 -11.73
C GLY A 262 2.08 3.02 -11.39
N GLY A 263 2.37 2.88 -10.09
CA GLY A 263 3.59 2.22 -9.54
C GLY A 263 3.27 1.44 -8.27
N ALA A 264 2.13 0.75 -8.26
CA ALA A 264 1.59 -0.12 -7.22
C ALA A 264 1.31 0.44 -5.82
N ILE A 265 1.70 1.67 -5.50
CA ILE A 265 1.45 2.26 -4.17
C ILE A 265 -0.05 2.33 -3.86
N ALA A 266 -0.84 3.01 -4.70
CA ALA A 266 -2.29 3.14 -4.50
C ALA A 266 -3.03 1.79 -4.57
N ALA A 267 -2.52 0.83 -5.36
CA ALA A 267 -3.11 -0.49 -5.50
C ALA A 267 -3.12 -1.26 -4.16
N THR A 268 -2.17 -0.98 -3.28
CA THR A 268 -2.13 -1.61 -1.95
C THR A 268 -3.27 -1.18 -1.04
N VAL A 269 -3.93 -0.04 -1.31
CA VAL A 269 -5.13 0.39 -0.55
C VAL A 269 -6.28 -0.57 -0.83
N ASP A 270 -6.56 -0.83 -2.10
CA ASP A 270 -7.59 -1.77 -2.55
C ASP A 270 -7.28 -3.19 -2.06
N ALA A 271 -6.02 -3.62 -2.18
CA ALA A 271 -5.59 -4.94 -1.74
C ALA A 271 -5.72 -5.11 -0.21
N PHE A 272 -5.36 -4.09 0.56
CA PHE A 272 -5.53 -4.09 2.02
C PHE A 272 -7.01 -4.09 2.42
N ALA A 273 -7.86 -3.31 1.74
CA ALA A 273 -9.29 -3.30 1.98
C ALA A 273 -9.92 -4.69 1.78
N LEU A 274 -9.51 -5.41 0.72
CA LEU A 274 -9.92 -6.80 0.50
C LEU A 274 -9.41 -7.74 1.60
N ALA A 275 -8.16 -7.56 2.05
CA ALA A 275 -7.59 -8.35 3.14
C ALA A 275 -8.32 -8.13 4.47
N LEU A 276 -8.78 -6.90 4.76
CA LEU A 276 -9.60 -6.59 5.95
C LEU A 276 -10.92 -7.38 5.96
N PHE A 277 -11.52 -7.62 4.80
CA PHE A 277 -12.71 -8.46 4.65
C PHE A 277 -12.37 -9.96 4.49
N GLY A 278 -11.12 -10.34 4.73
CA GLY A 278 -10.70 -11.74 4.82
C GLY A 278 -10.40 -12.40 3.49
N LYS A 279 -10.35 -11.63 2.39
CA LYS A 279 -9.95 -12.16 1.09
C LYS A 279 -8.46 -12.46 1.06
N THR A 280 -8.10 -13.67 0.68
CA THR A 280 -6.71 -14.17 0.71
C THR A 280 -6.10 -14.33 -0.69
N ASN A 281 -6.94 -14.43 -1.72
CA ASN A 281 -6.52 -14.55 -3.11
C ASN A 281 -6.40 -13.17 -3.78
N VAL A 282 -5.53 -12.35 -3.21
CA VAL A 282 -5.24 -10.99 -3.68
C VAL A 282 -3.74 -10.85 -3.93
N ALA A 283 -3.37 -10.26 -5.05
CA ALA A 283 -2.01 -9.91 -5.38
C ALA A 283 -1.92 -8.47 -5.88
N VAL A 284 -0.78 -7.84 -5.66
CA VAL A 284 -0.46 -6.52 -6.22
C VAL A 284 0.49 -6.73 -7.39
N TYR A 285 0.20 -6.13 -8.54
CA TYR A 285 1.15 -6.06 -9.64
C TYR A 285 2.06 -4.84 -9.45
N ASP A 286 3.26 -5.09 -8.90
CA ASP A 286 4.21 -4.06 -8.47
C ASP A 286 4.74 -3.20 -9.63
N GLY A 287 5.01 -3.81 -10.78
CA GLY A 287 5.39 -3.13 -12.01
C GLY A 287 4.33 -2.15 -12.51
N SER A 288 3.04 -2.49 -12.31
CA SER A 288 1.89 -1.61 -12.57
C SER A 288 1.93 -0.98 -13.99
N LEU A 289 1.28 0.17 -14.22
CA LEU A 289 1.31 0.81 -15.52
C LEU A 289 2.71 1.27 -15.95
N MET A 290 3.63 1.58 -15.02
CA MET A 290 5.01 1.92 -15.38
C MET A 290 5.73 0.81 -16.14
N GLU A 291 5.52 -0.45 -15.74
CA GLU A 291 6.05 -1.62 -16.46
C GLU A 291 5.19 -1.94 -17.68
N TRP A 292 3.86 -2.06 -17.48
CA TRP A 292 2.95 -2.53 -18.51
C TRP A 292 2.98 -1.64 -19.75
N THR A 293 2.97 -0.32 -19.57
CA THR A 293 2.89 0.62 -20.69
C THR A 293 4.20 0.69 -21.49
N ALA A 294 5.33 0.24 -20.93
CA ALA A 294 6.63 0.26 -21.61
C ALA A 294 6.73 -0.76 -22.76
N ASP A 295 6.01 -1.87 -22.68
CA ASP A 295 5.94 -2.86 -23.76
C ASP A 295 4.78 -2.51 -24.72
N PRO A 296 5.05 -2.08 -25.96
CA PRO A 296 4.00 -1.69 -26.90
C PRO A 296 3.06 -2.82 -27.32
N ASP A 297 3.47 -4.09 -27.16
CA ASP A 297 2.70 -5.27 -27.59
C ASP A 297 1.69 -5.73 -26.54
N LEU A 298 1.78 -5.27 -25.29
CA LEU A 298 0.84 -5.64 -24.24
C LEU A 298 -0.53 -4.96 -24.42
N PRO A 299 -1.65 -5.69 -24.25
CA PRO A 299 -3.00 -5.15 -24.46
C PRO A 299 -3.33 -3.98 -23.52
N MET A 300 -3.83 -2.90 -24.11
CA MET A 300 -4.30 -1.70 -23.42
C MET A 300 -5.66 -1.28 -23.98
N ASN A 301 -6.50 -0.73 -23.11
CA ASN A 301 -7.73 -0.05 -23.48
C ASN A 301 -7.56 1.44 -23.21
N ASN A 302 -7.85 2.28 -24.22
CA ASN A 302 -7.92 3.72 -24.08
C ASN A 302 -9.28 4.22 -24.59
N PRO A 303 -10.28 4.30 -23.70
CA PRO A 303 -11.64 4.72 -24.07
C PRO A 303 -11.70 6.09 -24.77
N SER A 304 -10.80 7.02 -24.40
CA SER A 304 -10.78 8.36 -24.99
C SER A 304 -10.23 8.41 -26.42
N GLY A 305 -9.41 7.43 -26.83
CA GLY A 305 -8.66 7.46 -28.08
C GLY A 305 -7.60 8.58 -28.16
N ALA A 306 -7.32 9.28 -27.06
CA ALA A 306 -6.25 10.26 -26.99
C ALA A 306 -4.89 9.56 -27.10
N ALA A 307 -4.08 9.93 -28.09
CA ALA A 307 -2.76 9.35 -28.33
C ALA A 307 -1.80 9.56 -27.15
#